data_AF-A0A382CXM0-F1
#
_entry.id   AF-A0A382CXM0-F1
#
_cell.length_a   1.000
_cell.length_b   1.000
_cell.length_c   1.000
_cell.angle_alpha   90.00
_cell.angle_beta   90.00
_cell.angle_gamma   90.00
#
_symmetry.space_group_name_H-M   'P 1'
#
loop_
_entity.id
_entity.type
_entity.pdbx_description
1 polymer ?
#
loop_
_entity_poly.entity_id
_entity_poly.type
_entity_poly.pdbx_seq_one_letter_code
_entity_poly.pdbx_strand_id
1 'polypeptide(L)'
;MEETMDDRRKAAIRRIRARRGFRKHLVVYAVVNGFLVLTWAVTGGGDFWPVWSMGGWGIGLALHGWGVYGERPITEAEIQREMEREGVTESAES
;
A
#
# COMPACT_ATOMS: atom_id res chain seq x y z
N MET A 1 -28.28 -12.72 6.35
CA MET A 1 -28.12 -11.25 6.40
C MET A 1 -27.11 -10.81 7.48
N GLU A 2 -26.90 -11.60 8.54
CA GLU A 2 -25.91 -11.31 9.59
C GLU A 2 -24.46 -11.58 9.17
N GLU A 3 -24.21 -12.64 8.40
CA GLU A 3 -22.88 -12.99 7.85
C GLU A 3 -22.27 -11.87 6.98
N THR A 4 -23.07 -11.25 6.12
CA THR A 4 -22.58 -10.24 5.16
C THR A 4 -22.12 -8.95 5.83
N MET A 5 -22.68 -8.60 6.99
CA MET A 5 -22.28 -7.43 7.77
C MET A 5 -20.97 -7.67 8.53
N ASP A 6 -20.77 -8.87 9.05
CA ASP A 6 -19.54 -9.23 9.77
C ASP A 6 -18.33 -9.32 8.82
N ASP A 7 -18.53 -9.81 7.59
CA ASP A 7 -17.49 -9.85 6.55
C ASP A 7 -17.09 -8.44 6.07
N ARG A 8 -18.06 -7.56 5.82
CA ARG A 8 -17.80 -6.15 5.47
C ARG A 8 -17.04 -5.43 6.59
N ARG A 9 -17.38 -5.69 7.85
CA ARG A 9 -16.70 -5.14 9.02
C ARG A 9 -15.26 -5.64 9.12
N LYS A 10 -15.01 -6.94 8.95
CA LYS A 10 -13.67 -7.53 8.95
C LYS A 10 -12.80 -6.98 7.81
N ALA A 11 -13.36 -6.84 6.61
CA ALA A 11 -12.67 -6.24 5.46
C ALA A 11 -12.28 -4.77 5.73
N ALA A 12 -13.20 -3.98 6.31
CA ALA A 12 -12.94 -2.59 6.69
C ALA A 12 -11.83 -2.48 7.75
N ILE A 13 -11.86 -3.32 8.79
CA ILE A 13 -10.82 -3.34 9.85
C ILE A 13 -9.46 -3.73 9.26
N ARG A 14 -9.42 -4.73 8.37
CA ARG A 14 -8.17 -5.18 7.72
C ARG A 14 -7.54 -4.06 6.89
N ARG A 15 -8.35 -3.28 6.16
CA ARG A 15 -7.91 -2.09 5.41
C ARG A 15 -7.32 -1.01 6.32
N ILE A 16 -8.00 -0.68 7.43
CA ILE A 16 -7.51 0.35 8.36
C ILE A 16 -6.18 -0.08 8.99
N ARG A 17 -6.07 -1.35 9.37
CA ARG A 17 -4.85 -1.91 9.99
C ARG A 17 -3.68 -1.93 9.00
N ALA A 18 -3.90 -2.33 7.74
CA ALA A 18 -2.88 -2.32 6.70
C ALA A 18 -2.31 -0.92 6.45
N ARG A 19 -3.19 0.10 6.30
CA ARG A 19 -2.79 1.49 6.14
C ARG A 19 -1.97 2.03 7.32
N ARG A 20 -2.34 1.65 8.55
CA ARG A 20 -1.63 2.07 9.77
C ARG A 20 -0.27 1.39 9.91
N GLY A 21 -0.13 0.13 9.50
CA GLY A 21 1.13 -0.60 9.48
C GLY A 21 2.12 0.06 8.52
N PHE A 22 1.70 0.32 7.30
CA PHE A 22 2.55 0.96 6.28
C PHE A 22 3.04 2.35 6.69
N ARG A 23 2.18 3.18 7.29
CA ARG A 23 2.56 4.51 7.75
C ARG A 23 3.67 4.49 8.80
N LYS A 24 3.70 3.48 9.69
CA LYS A 24 4.80 3.32 10.65
C LYS A 24 6.13 3.03 9.95
N HIS A 25 6.12 2.12 8.96
CA HIS A 25 7.32 1.82 8.18
C HIS A 25 7.84 3.03 7.40
N LEU A 26 6.93 3.83 6.82
CA LEU A 26 7.29 5.07 6.14
C LEU A 26 7.94 6.10 7.09
N VAL A 27 7.38 6.28 8.28
CA VAL A 27 7.93 7.21 9.30
C VAL A 27 9.31 6.76 9.75
N VAL A 28 9.48 5.47 10.07
CA VAL A 28 10.79 4.92 10.46
C VAL A 28 11.81 5.11 9.35
N TYR A 29 11.43 4.85 8.09
CA TYR A 29 12.31 5.07 6.95
C TYR A 29 12.71 6.54 6.80
N ALA A 30 11.76 7.48 6.91
CA ALA A 30 12.07 8.90 6.83
C ALA A 30 13.01 9.37 7.95
N VAL A 31 12.80 8.90 9.18
CA VAL A 31 13.64 9.22 10.34
C VAL A 31 15.06 8.68 10.16
N VAL A 32 15.20 7.40 9.77
CA VAL A 32 16.51 6.76 9.59
C VAL A 32 17.28 7.41 8.43
N ASN A 33 16.65 7.59 7.27
CA ASN A 33 17.32 8.22 6.13
C ASN A 33 17.66 9.69 6.40
N GLY A 34 16.77 10.42 7.07
CA GLY A 34 17.04 11.79 7.53
C GLY A 34 18.24 11.85 8.48
N PHE A 35 18.35 10.89 9.40
CA PHE A 35 19.50 10.76 10.30
C PHE A 35 20.81 10.43 9.56
N LEU A 36 20.77 9.54 8.56
CA LEU A 36 21.95 9.22 7.73
C LEU A 36 22.39 10.44 6.91
N VAL A 37 21.46 11.14 6.27
CA VAL A 37 21.76 12.35 5.49
C VAL A 37 22.29 13.45 6.39
N LEU A 38 21.70 13.65 7.57
CA LEU A 38 22.19 14.59 8.56
C LEU A 38 23.62 14.22 8.97
N THR A 39 23.86 12.95 9.33
CA THR A 39 25.19 12.46 9.70
C THR A 39 26.22 12.74 8.60
N TRP A 40 25.90 12.41 7.34
CA TRP A 40 26.76 12.73 6.20
C TRP A 40 27.05 14.23 6.08
N ALA A 41 26.03 15.08 6.25
CA ALA A 41 26.17 16.53 6.18
C ALA A 41 27.05 17.08 7.30
N VAL A 42 26.95 16.55 8.52
CA VAL A 42 27.80 16.97 9.66
C VAL A 42 29.22 16.42 9.55
N THR A 43 29.42 15.26 8.90
CA THR A 43 30.72 14.58 8.79
C THR A 43 31.62 15.14 7.67
N GLY A 44 31.19 16.20 6.98
CA GLY A 44 32.05 16.94 6.04
C GLY A 44 31.88 16.56 4.57
N GLY A 45 30.84 15.81 4.22
CA GLY A 45 30.34 15.76 2.84
C GLY A 45 31.29 15.17 1.79
N GLY A 46 32.06 14.14 2.16
CA GLY A 46 32.79 13.31 1.20
C GLY A 46 31.86 12.44 0.36
N ASP A 47 32.20 11.17 0.17
CA ASP A 47 31.36 10.26 -0.61
C ASP A 47 29.96 10.12 -0.01
N PHE A 48 28.94 10.31 -0.85
CA PHE A 48 27.51 10.24 -0.52
C PHE A 48 27.05 8.79 -0.30
N TRP A 49 27.73 8.07 0.60
CA TRP A 49 27.40 6.69 0.96
C TRP A 49 25.95 6.46 1.42
N PRO A 50 25.19 7.44 2.01
CA PRO A 50 23.78 7.23 2.33
C PRO A 50 22.91 6.87 1.13
N VAL A 51 23.33 7.21 -0.09
CA VAL A 51 22.59 6.89 -1.32
C VAL A 51 22.42 5.39 -1.53
N TRP A 52 23.40 4.58 -1.11
CA TRP A 52 23.34 3.12 -1.24
C TRP A 52 22.36 2.52 -0.22
N SER A 53 22.35 3.04 1.00
CA SER A 53 21.35 2.66 2.02
C SER A 53 19.94 3.09 1.61
N MET A 54 19.78 4.32 1.11
CA MET A 54 18.53 4.84 0.56
C MET A 54 18.05 4.00 -0.61
N GLY A 55 18.92 3.65 -1.56
CA GLY A 55 18.58 2.88 -2.74
C GLY A 55 18.19 1.43 -2.41
N GLY A 56 19.04 0.72 -1.67
CA GLY A 56 18.79 -0.69 -1.33
C GLY A 56 17.52 -0.89 -0.50
N TRP A 57 17.32 -0.05 0.52
CA TRP A 57 16.12 -0.15 1.36
C TRP A 57 14.90 0.58 0.78
N GLY A 58 15.12 1.64 0.02
CA GLY A 58 14.06 2.43 -0.61
C GLY A 58 13.30 1.65 -1.67
N ILE A 59 13.99 0.80 -2.45
CA ILE A 59 13.34 -0.07 -3.43
C ILE A 59 12.41 -1.08 -2.73
N GLY A 60 12.88 -1.74 -1.67
CA GLY A 60 12.07 -2.67 -0.88
C GLY A 60 10.84 -2.00 -0.27
N LEU A 61 11.01 -0.78 0.27
CA LEU A 61 9.88 0.00 0.80
C LEU A 61 8.92 0.49 -0.29
N ALA A 62 9.43 0.88 -1.46
CA ALA A 62 8.62 1.31 -2.59
C ALA A 62 7.77 0.17 -3.13
N LEU A 63 8.32 -1.05 -3.25
CA LEU A 63 7.57 -2.25 -3.64
C LEU A 63 6.50 -2.60 -2.60
N HIS A 64 6.84 -2.54 -1.31
CA HIS A 64 5.87 -2.78 -0.24
C HIS A 64 4.77 -1.72 -0.21
N GLY A 65 5.13 -0.45 -0.47
CA GLY A 65 4.20 0.66 -0.59
C GLY A 65 3.30 0.56 -1.81
N TRP A 66 3.82 0.09 -2.94
CA TRP A 66 3.03 -0.20 -4.13
C TRP A 66 2.02 -1.32 -3.87
N GLY A 67 2.36 -2.34 -3.09
CA GLY A 67 1.38 -3.32 -2.63
C GLY A 67 0.26 -2.67 -1.82
N VAL A 68 0.58 -1.81 -0.84
CA VAL A 68 -0.43 -1.24 0.06
C VAL A 68 -1.25 -0.08 -0.53
N TYR A 69 -0.65 0.74 -1.42
CA TYR A 69 -1.26 1.92 -2.03
C TYR A 69 -1.55 1.80 -3.53
N GLY A 70 -0.81 0.95 -4.25
CA GLY A 70 -0.95 0.71 -5.68
C GLY A 70 -1.94 -0.41 -6.02
N GLU A 71 -2.27 -1.30 -5.09
CA GLU A 71 -3.52 -2.07 -5.15
C GLU A 71 -4.69 -1.08 -5.01
N ARG A 72 -5.13 -0.51 -6.14
CA ARG A 72 -6.52 -0.07 -6.28
C ARG A 72 -7.34 -1.32 -5.97
N PRO A 73 -8.07 -1.38 -4.84
CA PRO A 73 -8.89 -2.52 -4.59
C PRO A 73 -9.94 -2.54 -5.68
N ILE A 74 -10.06 -3.66 -6.40
CA ILE A 74 -11.26 -3.97 -7.17
C ILE A 74 -12.40 -3.74 -6.19
N THR A 75 -13.15 -2.67 -6.41
CA THR A 75 -14.18 -2.26 -5.45
C THR A 75 -15.32 -3.26 -5.61
N GLU A 76 -16.03 -3.63 -4.54
CA GLU A 76 -17.24 -4.47 -4.68
C GLU A 76 -18.21 -3.86 -5.73
N ALA A 77 -18.23 -2.54 -5.87
CA ALA A 77 -18.96 -1.81 -6.89
C ALA A 77 -18.45 -1.99 -8.34
N GLU A 78 -17.25 -2.54 -8.52
CA GLU A 78 -16.64 -2.89 -9.81
C GLU A 78 -16.92 -4.37 -10.11
N ILE A 79 -16.81 -5.25 -9.10
CA ILE A 79 -17.24 -6.66 -9.19
C ILE A 79 -18.74 -6.76 -9.50
N GLN A 80 -19.58 -5.98 -8.83
CA GLN A 80 -21.03 -5.95 -9.05
C GLN A 80 -21.37 -5.47 -10.47
N ARG A 81 -20.64 -4.47 -10.99
CA ARG A 81 -20.81 -3.99 -12.37
C ARG A 81 -20.41 -5.03 -13.41
N GLU A 82 -19.35 -5.78 -13.14
CA GLU A 82 -18.92 -6.89 -14.00
C GLU A 82 -19.99 -8.01 -13.99
N MET A 83 -20.49 -8.41 -12.82
CA MET A 83 -21.54 -9.43 -12.70
C MET A 83 -22.89 -8.99 -13.31
N GLU A 84 -23.27 -7.72 -13.18
CA GLU A 84 -24.46 -7.18 -13.86
C GLU A 84 -24.29 -7.19 -15.38
N ARG A 85 -23.06 -6.96 -15.89
CA ARG A 85 -22.76 -7.09 -17.32
C ARG A 85 -22.91 -8.52 -17.82
N GLU A 86 -22.38 -9.49 -17.08
CA GLU A 86 -22.42 -10.91 -17.44
C GLU A 86 -23.83 -11.52 -17.29
N GLY A 87 -24.57 -11.15 -16.23
CA GLY A 87 -25.95 -11.61 -16.02
C GLY A 87 -26.97 -10.99 -16.99
N VAL A 88 -26.72 -9.78 -17.48
CA VAL A 88 -27.56 -9.13 -18.52
C VAL A 88 -27.39 -9.81 -19.87
N THR A 89 -26.20 -10.37 -20.19
CA THR A 89 -25.99 -11.12 -21.43
C THR A 89 -26.68 -12.48 -21.44
N GLU A 90 -26.72 -13.21 -20.32
CA GLU A 90 -27.46 -14.48 -20.22
C GLU A 90 -28.99 -14.30 -20.36
N SER A 91 -29.52 -13.13 -20.00
CA SER A 91 -30.95 -12.82 -20.04
C SER A 91 -31.46 -12.44 -21.44
N ALA A 92 -30.56 -12.04 -22.34
CA ALA A 92 -30.89 -11.57 -23.70
C ALA A 92 -30.78 -12.67 -24.77
N GLU A 93 -30.20 -13.83 -24.41
CA GLU A 93 -30.04 -14.99 -25.31
C GLU A 93 -31.02 -16.15 -25.01
N SER A 94 -31.87 -16.04 -23.97
CA SER A 94 -32.87 -17.06 -23.60
C SER A 94 -34.31 -16.69 -23.92
#